data_AF-A0A2Z6R0Q8-F1
#
_entry.id   AF-A0A2Z6R0Q8-F1
#
_cell.length_a   1.000
_cell.length_b   1.000
_cell.length_c   1.000
_cell.angle_alpha   90.00
_cell.angle_beta   90.00
_cell.angle_gamma   90.00
#
_symmetry.space_group_name_H-M   'P 1'
#
loop_
_entity.id
_entity.type
_entity.pdbx_description
1 polymer ?
#
loop_
_entity_poly.entity_id
_entity_poly.type
_entity_poly.pdbx_seq_one_letter_code
_entity_poly.pdbx_strand_id
1 'polypeptide(L)'
;MIIALYIDSDKQTKNDGKWLKDINLIKDEWNAISELVPILESFANATELSDNSQYVIVKINTLQDCKNLILKVKNALYEFIIYYWNILKDYGLIAILLDSRYKSLSFIFSEFHNDIYLKLRSIYNEKKLEYSKQKKKYHEKYLINLLLASMFSRKYECGDEVTEYLRVEEISFSECPFN
;
A
#
# COMPACT_ATOMS: atom_id res chain seq x y z
N MET A 1 42.96 21.51 -11.61
CA MET A 1 42.99 20.52 -12.71
C MET A 1 42.10 20.96 -13.88
N ILE A 2 40.79 21.18 -13.69
CA ILE A 2 39.86 21.62 -14.75
C ILE A 2 40.24 22.97 -15.40
N ILE A 3 40.77 23.92 -14.62
CA ILE A 3 41.19 25.24 -15.13
C ILE A 3 42.33 25.14 -16.15
N ALA A 4 43.23 24.15 -16.01
CA ALA A 4 44.34 23.95 -16.94
C ALA A 4 43.84 23.42 -18.30
N LEU A 5 42.85 22.52 -18.30
CA LEU A 5 42.24 21.96 -19.52
C LEU A 5 41.42 23.02 -20.29
N TYR A 6 40.84 24.00 -19.59
CA TYR A 6 40.06 25.08 -20.22
C TYR A 6 40.91 26.09 -21.00
N ILE A 7 42.20 26.20 -20.64
CA ILE A 7 43.16 27.14 -21.24
C ILE A 7 44.02 26.45 -22.31
N ASP A 8 43.88 25.13 -22.47
CA ASP A 8 44.67 24.35 -23.42
C ASP A 8 44.45 24.81 -24.88
N SER A 9 45.53 24.75 -25.67
CA SER A 9 45.53 25.10 -27.09
C SER A 9 44.86 24.04 -27.96
N ASP A 10 44.81 22.79 -27.52
CA ASP A 10 44.12 21.73 -28.22
C ASP A 10 42.59 21.88 -28.12
N LYS A 11 41.94 21.85 -29.28
CA LYS A 11 40.51 22.14 -29.39
C LYS A 11 39.65 21.07 -28.72
N GLN A 12 40.08 19.81 -28.75
CA GLN A 12 39.35 18.71 -28.14
C GLN A 12 39.46 18.79 -26.61
N THR A 13 40.68 18.94 -26.10
CA THR A 13 40.98 19.07 -24.67
C THR A 13 40.24 20.26 -24.03
N LYS A 14 40.11 21.37 -24.76
CA LYS A 14 39.32 22.54 -24.34
C LYS A 14 37.82 22.30 -24.32
N ASN A 15 37.29 21.52 -25.26
CA ASN A 15 35.88 21.13 -25.28
C ASN A 15 35.58 20.15 -24.14
N ASP A 16 36.48 19.20 -23.88
CA ASP A 16 36.37 18.27 -22.76
C ASP A 16 36.44 19.03 -21.42
N GLY A 17 37.30 20.05 -21.29
CA GLY A 17 37.33 20.94 -20.13
C GLY A 17 36.05 21.76 -19.92
N LYS A 18 35.38 22.18 -21.01
CA LYS A 18 34.06 22.83 -20.95
C LYS A 18 32.99 21.84 -20.49
N TRP A 19 32.98 20.64 -21.08
CA TRP A 19 32.01 19.60 -20.76
C TRP A 19 32.15 19.14 -19.30
N LEU A 20 33.37 18.96 -18.81
CA LEU A 20 33.66 18.64 -17.41
C LEU A 20 33.27 19.76 -16.45
N LYS A 21 33.31 21.02 -16.88
CA LYS A 21 32.80 22.16 -16.09
C LYS A 21 31.28 22.14 -16.02
N ASP A 22 30.62 21.79 -17.12
CA ASP A 22 29.15 21.69 -17.20
C ASP A 22 28.60 20.45 -16.48
N ILE A 23 29.38 19.37 -16.40
CA ILE A 23 29.07 18.12 -15.68
C ILE A 23 29.61 18.15 -14.24
N ASN A 24 30.24 19.25 -13.79
CA ASN A 24 30.84 19.28 -12.45
C ASN A 24 29.73 19.23 -11.39
N LEU A 25 29.33 17.99 -11.06
CA LEU A 25 28.23 17.65 -10.18
C LEU A 25 28.43 18.39 -8.87
N ILE A 26 27.37 19.05 -8.43
CA ILE A 26 27.38 19.79 -7.19
C ILE A 26 27.51 18.78 -6.05
N LYS A 27 28.09 19.18 -4.93
CA LYS A 27 28.36 18.29 -3.78
C LYS A 27 27.13 17.48 -3.36
N ASP A 28 25.95 18.07 -3.47
CA ASP A 28 24.68 17.42 -3.14
C ASP A 28 24.28 16.33 -4.14
N GLU A 29 24.62 16.48 -5.42
CA GLU A 29 24.41 15.45 -6.44
C GLU A 29 25.37 14.28 -6.25
N TRP A 30 26.61 14.55 -5.84
CA TRP A 30 27.55 13.50 -5.42
C TRP A 30 27.07 12.74 -4.18
N ASN A 31 26.49 13.46 -3.21
CA ASN A 31 25.90 12.84 -2.02
C ASN A 31 24.69 11.95 -2.41
N ALA A 32 23.81 12.43 -3.28
CA ALA A 32 22.67 11.66 -3.78
C ALA A 32 23.11 10.40 -4.54
N ILE A 33 24.16 10.48 -5.35
CA ILE A 33 24.75 9.32 -6.02
C ILE A 33 25.32 8.34 -4.99
N SER A 34 26.02 8.84 -3.96
CA SER A 34 26.58 8.01 -2.89
C SER A 34 25.50 7.28 -2.09
N GLU A 35 24.34 7.87 -1.88
CA GLU A 35 23.18 7.23 -1.24
C GLU A 35 22.55 6.14 -2.13
N LEU A 36 22.65 6.31 -3.46
CA LEU A 36 22.11 5.36 -4.43
C LEU A 36 22.99 4.10 -4.59
N VAL A 37 24.31 4.21 -4.38
CA VAL A 37 25.26 3.09 -4.51
C VAL A 37 24.87 1.86 -3.68
N PRO A 38 24.62 1.94 -2.35
CA PRO A 38 24.28 0.75 -1.56
C PRO A 38 22.92 0.15 -1.95
N ILE A 39 22.00 0.96 -2.48
CA ILE A 39 20.72 0.49 -3.01
C ILE A 39 20.99 -0.35 -4.27
N LEU A 40 21.75 0.18 -5.22
CA LEU A 40 22.09 -0.51 -6.46
C LEU A 40 22.97 -1.75 -6.25
N GLU A 41 23.84 -1.74 -5.24
CA GLU A 41 24.67 -2.88 -4.86
C GLU A 41 23.82 -4.08 -4.41
N SER A 42 22.74 -3.85 -3.66
CA SER A 42 21.81 -4.92 -3.29
C SER A 42 21.10 -5.55 -4.50
N PHE A 43 20.83 -4.78 -5.55
CA PHE A 43 20.29 -5.29 -6.82
C PHE A 43 21.33 -6.05 -7.63
N ALA A 44 22.57 -5.55 -7.69
CA ALA A 44 23.68 -6.24 -8.37
C ALA A 44 23.95 -7.61 -7.76
N ASN A 45 23.98 -7.69 -6.42
CA ASN A 45 24.16 -8.95 -5.68
C ASN A 45 22.98 -9.91 -5.89
N ALA A 46 21.74 -9.40 -6.01
CA ALA A 46 20.57 -10.22 -6.33
C ALA A 46 20.62 -10.78 -7.76
N THR A 47 21.26 -10.06 -8.70
CA THR A 47 21.46 -10.54 -10.07
C THR A 47 22.61 -11.53 -10.22
N GLU A 48 23.68 -11.43 -9.41
CA GLU A 48 24.75 -12.45 -9.36
C GLU A 48 24.25 -13.77 -8.74
N LEU A 49 23.31 -13.74 -7.79
CA LEU A 49 22.63 -14.94 -7.29
C LEU A 49 21.70 -15.61 -8.33
N SER A 50 21.44 -14.94 -9.46
CA SER A 50 20.68 -15.44 -10.59
C SER A 50 21.59 -15.88 -11.76
N ASP A 51 22.83 -16.29 -11.48
CA ASP A 51 23.80 -16.77 -12.48
C ASP A 51 23.57 -18.21 -12.94
N ASN A 52 22.37 -18.47 -13.47
CA ASN A 52 22.10 -19.61 -14.34
C ASN A 52 21.78 -19.19 -15.77
N SER A 53 21.76 -17.89 -16.08
CA SER A 53 21.48 -17.41 -17.43
C SER A 53 22.47 -16.33 -17.88
N GLN A 54 23.48 -16.79 -18.63
CA GLN A 54 24.16 -16.09 -19.72
C GLN A 54 24.12 -14.56 -19.67
N TYR A 55 25.16 -13.96 -19.08
CA TYR A 55 25.33 -12.51 -18.96
C TYR A 55 25.05 -11.77 -20.28
N VAL A 56 23.98 -10.99 -20.31
CA VAL A 56 23.76 -9.99 -21.35
C VAL A 56 24.67 -8.81 -21.01
N ILE A 57 25.80 -8.71 -21.70
CA ILE A 57 26.66 -7.53 -21.67
C ILE A 57 25.84 -6.34 -22.20
N VAL A 58 25.28 -5.53 -21.30
CA VAL A 58 24.60 -4.29 -21.67
C VAL A 58 25.65 -3.33 -22.19
N LYS A 59 25.69 -3.11 -23.51
CA LYS A 59 26.58 -2.14 -24.13
C LYS A 59 26.18 -0.73 -23.70
N ILE A 60 26.94 -0.14 -22.79
CA ILE A 60 26.71 1.21 -22.23
C ILE A 60 26.77 2.29 -23.32
N ASN A 61 27.41 2.00 -24.46
CA ASN A 61 27.60 2.93 -25.58
C ASN A 61 26.38 3.06 -26.52
N THR A 62 25.27 2.34 -26.26
CA THR A 62 24.03 2.51 -27.03
C THR A 62 23.04 3.36 -26.27
N LEU A 63 22.55 4.44 -26.90
CA LEU A 63 21.50 5.30 -26.35
C LEU A 63 20.28 4.44 -26.01
N GLN A 64 20.02 4.25 -24.71
CA GLN A 64 18.83 3.51 -24.29
C GLN A 64 17.61 4.39 -24.53
N ASP A 65 16.57 3.81 -25.13
CA ASP A 65 15.31 4.51 -25.37
C ASP A 65 14.57 4.70 -24.04
N CYS A 66 14.81 5.84 -23.39
CA CYS A 66 14.18 6.25 -22.14
C CYS A 66 12.70 6.67 -22.32
N LYS A 67 12.14 6.54 -23.53
CA LYS A 67 10.77 6.93 -23.80
C LYS A 67 9.81 6.05 -22.98
N ASN A 68 8.93 6.73 -22.23
CA ASN A 68 7.93 6.11 -21.36
C ASN A 68 8.48 5.24 -20.21
N LEU A 69 9.74 5.43 -19.79
CA LEU A 69 10.33 4.65 -18.68
C LEU A 69 9.52 4.81 -17.38
N ILE A 70 9.06 6.03 -17.09
CA ILE A 70 8.19 6.33 -15.95
C ILE A 70 6.89 5.51 -16.02
N LEU A 71 6.28 5.40 -17.20
CA LEU A 71 5.06 4.62 -17.38
C LEU A 71 5.31 3.13 -17.15
N LYS A 72 6.45 2.60 -17.62
CA LYS A 72 6.85 1.21 -17.39
C LYS A 72 7.06 0.92 -15.89
N VAL A 73 7.73 1.83 -15.18
CA VAL A 73 7.93 1.71 -13.73
C VAL A 73 6.59 1.76 -12.99
N LYS A 74 5.71 2.71 -13.35
CA LYS A 74 4.35 2.80 -12.76
C LYS A 74 3.55 1.53 -12.99
N ASN A 75 3.55 0.99 -14.21
CA ASN A 75 2.85 -0.24 -14.52
C ASN A 75 3.42 -1.43 -13.74
N ALA A 76 4.74 -1.56 -13.67
CA ALA A 76 5.38 -2.62 -12.90
C ALA A 76 4.97 -2.56 -11.41
N LEU A 77 5.04 -1.37 -10.80
CA LEU A 77 4.60 -1.16 -9.42
C LEU A 77 3.12 -1.49 -9.23
N TYR A 78 2.26 -1.10 -10.18
CA TYR A 78 0.84 -1.40 -10.12
C TYR A 78 0.56 -2.91 -10.15
N GLU A 79 1.21 -3.64 -11.06
CA GLU A 79 1.12 -5.10 -11.13
C GLU A 79 1.61 -5.77 -9.83
N PHE A 80 2.71 -5.29 -9.25
CA PHE A 80 3.20 -5.80 -7.97
C PHE A 80 2.24 -5.51 -6.82
N ILE A 81 1.65 -4.31 -6.77
CA ILE A 81 0.64 -3.98 -5.75
C ILE A 81 -0.55 -4.93 -5.89
N ILE A 82 -1.05 -5.17 -7.11
CA ILE A 82 -2.12 -6.14 -7.33
C ILE A 82 -1.71 -7.55 -6.89
N TYR A 83 -0.49 -7.98 -7.22
CA TYR A 83 0.01 -9.31 -6.91
C TYR A 83 0.15 -9.56 -5.41
N TYR A 84 0.81 -8.64 -4.68
CA TYR A 84 1.08 -8.80 -3.25
C TYR A 84 -0.11 -8.39 -2.38
N TRP A 85 -0.85 -7.37 -2.77
CA TRP A 85 -2.03 -6.86 -2.07
C TRP A 85 -3.31 -7.29 -2.79
N ASN A 86 -3.38 -8.57 -3.17
CA ASN A 86 -4.59 -9.19 -3.70
C ASN A 86 -5.64 -9.40 -2.59
N ILE A 87 -5.94 -8.35 -1.82
CA ILE A 87 -7.09 -8.31 -0.95
C ILE A 87 -8.30 -8.34 -1.88
N LEU A 88 -9.13 -9.37 -1.73
CA LEU A 88 -10.44 -9.43 -2.38
C LEU A 88 -11.10 -8.07 -2.19
N LYS A 89 -11.33 -7.35 -3.29
CA LYS A 89 -11.78 -5.94 -3.30
C LYS A 89 -12.89 -5.72 -2.26
N ASP A 90 -13.83 -6.65 -2.21
CA ASP A 90 -14.97 -6.62 -1.30
C ASP A 90 -14.59 -6.59 0.19
N TYR A 91 -13.56 -7.31 0.63
CA TYR A 91 -13.12 -7.26 2.04
C TYR A 91 -12.46 -5.94 2.40
N GLY A 92 -11.69 -5.36 1.48
CA GLY A 92 -11.15 -4.00 1.66
C GLY A 92 -12.28 -2.98 1.79
N LEU A 93 -13.31 -3.09 0.95
CA LEU A 93 -14.47 -2.22 0.99
C LEU A 93 -15.32 -2.41 2.25
N ILE A 94 -15.47 -3.65 2.71
CA ILE A 94 -16.14 -3.96 3.98
C ILE A 94 -15.35 -3.40 5.17
N ALA A 95 -14.01 -3.47 5.16
CA ALA A 95 -13.18 -2.91 6.20
C ALA A 95 -13.33 -1.38 6.27
N ILE A 96 -13.34 -0.70 5.12
CA ILE A 96 -13.57 0.75 5.04
C ILE A 96 -14.98 1.11 5.54
N LEU A 97 -16.00 0.31 5.17
CA LEU A 97 -17.37 0.52 5.62
C LEU A 97 -17.52 0.40 7.15
N LEU A 98 -16.73 -0.47 7.77
CA LEU A 98 -16.67 -0.64 9.23
C LEU A 98 -15.86 0.48 9.93
N ASP A 99 -15.15 1.32 9.18
CA ASP A 99 -14.53 2.53 9.71
C ASP A 99 -15.59 3.65 9.76
N SER A 100 -15.85 4.16 10.97
CA SER A 100 -16.84 5.21 11.21
C SER A 100 -16.53 6.54 10.50
N ARG A 101 -15.30 6.73 10.01
CA ARG A 101 -14.85 7.94 9.31
C ARG A 101 -14.96 7.87 7.79
N TYR A 102 -15.20 6.69 7.22
CA TYR A 102 -15.19 6.48 5.77
C TYR A 102 -16.42 5.69 5.29
N LYS A 103 -17.47 5.71 6.11
CA LYS A 103 -18.66 4.88 5.97
C LYS A 103 -19.52 5.23 4.74
N SER A 104 -19.51 6.49 4.31
CA SER A 104 -20.23 6.96 3.14
C SER A 104 -19.71 6.37 1.83
N LEU A 105 -18.48 5.82 1.80
CA LEU A 105 -17.86 5.24 0.59
C LEU A 105 -17.99 6.18 -0.64
N SER A 106 -17.86 7.49 -0.41
CA SER A 106 -18.08 8.55 -1.42
C SER A 106 -17.19 8.46 -2.66
N PHE A 107 -16.10 7.69 -2.57
CA PHE A 107 -15.16 7.42 -3.65
C PHE A 107 -15.59 6.25 -4.57
N ILE A 108 -16.70 5.56 -4.28
CA ILE A 108 -17.18 4.39 -5.02
C ILE A 108 -18.51 4.71 -5.72
N PHE A 109 -18.68 4.19 -6.94
CA PHE A 109 -19.95 4.24 -7.66
C PHE A 109 -21.10 3.60 -6.86
N SER A 110 -22.24 4.28 -6.80
CA SER A 110 -23.44 3.89 -6.03
C SER A 110 -23.92 2.46 -6.29
N GLU A 111 -23.66 1.93 -7.49
CA GLU A 111 -24.04 0.58 -7.92
C GLU A 111 -23.41 -0.52 -7.04
N PHE A 112 -22.17 -0.33 -6.58
CA PHE A 112 -21.47 -1.33 -5.78
C PHE A 112 -21.85 -1.30 -4.28
N HIS A 113 -22.51 -0.24 -3.81
CA HIS A 113 -22.83 -0.09 -2.38
C HIS A 113 -23.76 -1.21 -1.89
N ASN A 114 -24.79 -1.53 -2.68
CA ASN A 114 -25.74 -2.58 -2.32
C ASN A 114 -25.06 -3.95 -2.20
N ASP A 115 -24.17 -4.28 -3.13
CA ASP A 115 -23.44 -5.56 -3.12
C ASP A 115 -22.54 -5.68 -1.88
N ILE A 116 -21.84 -4.59 -1.53
CA ILE A 116 -21.00 -4.51 -0.34
C ILE A 116 -21.84 -4.66 0.93
N TYR A 117 -23.00 -3.99 1.01
CA TYR A 117 -23.91 -4.10 2.16
C TYR A 117 -24.49 -5.51 2.32
N LEU A 118 -24.89 -6.16 1.23
CA LEU A 118 -25.36 -7.54 1.26
C LEU A 118 -24.25 -8.48 1.72
N LYS A 119 -23.01 -8.26 1.27
CA LYS A 119 -21.87 -9.07 1.66
C LYS A 119 -21.49 -8.87 3.13
N LEU A 120 -21.49 -7.63 3.63
CA LEU A 120 -21.30 -7.34 5.06
C LEU A 120 -22.35 -8.07 5.91
N ARG A 121 -23.63 -7.98 5.51
CA ARG A 121 -24.73 -8.65 6.21
C ARG A 121 -24.54 -10.17 6.25
N SER A 122 -24.11 -10.76 5.15
CA SER A 122 -23.81 -12.20 5.07
C SER A 122 -22.70 -12.59 6.06
N ILE A 123 -21.56 -11.88 6.02
CA ILE A 123 -20.41 -12.14 6.90
C ILE A 123 -20.79 -11.96 8.37
N TYR A 124 -21.52 -10.89 8.70
CA TYR A 124 -21.97 -10.63 10.06
C TYR A 124 -22.86 -11.76 10.58
N ASN A 125 -23.83 -12.21 9.79
CA ASN A 125 -24.72 -13.31 10.17
C ASN A 125 -23.97 -14.63 10.36
N GLU A 126 -23.00 -14.92 9.49
CA GLU A 126 -22.12 -16.09 9.63
C GLU A 126 -21.33 -16.04 10.94
N LYS A 127 -20.71 -14.89 11.24
CA LYS A 127 -19.95 -14.68 12.48
C LYS A 127 -20.84 -14.73 13.71
N LYS A 128 -22.03 -14.12 13.68
CA LYS A 128 -23.02 -14.19 14.78
C LYS A 128 -23.41 -15.63 15.10
N LEU A 129 -23.61 -16.44 14.06
CA LEU A 129 -23.88 -17.87 14.22
C LEU A 129 -22.69 -18.61 14.85
N GLU A 130 -21.47 -18.35 14.38
CA GLU A 130 -20.23 -18.92 14.93
C GLU A 130 -20.05 -18.60 16.42
N TYR A 131 -20.19 -17.32 16.80
CA TYR A 131 -20.15 -16.87 18.20
C TYR A 131 -21.23 -17.53 19.07
N SER A 132 -22.44 -17.69 18.56
CA SER A 132 -23.53 -18.34 19.31
C SER A 132 -23.23 -19.82 19.63
N LYS A 133 -22.58 -20.53 18.71
CA LYS A 133 -22.16 -21.92 18.89
C LYS A 133 -21.03 -22.01 19.94
N GLN A 134 -20.06 -21.11 19.88
CA GLN A 134 -18.99 -21.04 20.88
C GLN A 134 -19.56 -20.71 22.27
N LYS A 135 -20.45 -19.71 22.39
CA LYS A 135 -21.07 -19.32 23.67
C LYS A 135 -21.84 -20.47 24.32
N LYS A 136 -22.58 -21.29 23.55
CA LYS A 136 -23.28 -22.48 24.07
C LYS A 136 -22.29 -23.50 24.66
N LYS A 137 -21.18 -23.76 23.97
CA LYS A 137 -20.11 -24.67 24.43
C LYS A 137 -19.44 -24.19 25.73
N TYR A 138 -19.24 -22.87 25.89
CA TYR A 138 -18.68 -22.30 27.12
C TYR A 138 -19.71 -22.22 28.27
N HIS A 139 -20.99 -21.97 27.98
CA HIS A 139 -22.05 -21.96 28.99
C HIS A 139 -22.32 -23.35 29.58
N GLU A 140 -22.20 -24.43 28.79
CA GLU A 140 -22.24 -25.80 29.32
C GLU A 140 -21.07 -26.09 30.28
N LYS A 141 -19.93 -25.43 30.08
CA LYS A 141 -18.70 -25.65 30.88
C LYS A 141 -18.66 -24.83 32.18
N TYR A 142 -19.35 -23.69 32.25
CA TYR A 142 -19.37 -22.82 33.44
C TYR A 142 -20.79 -22.33 33.72
N LEU A 143 -21.51 -23.07 34.57
CA LEU A 143 -22.88 -22.78 35.02
C LEU A 143 -22.94 -21.64 36.07
N ILE A 144 -22.11 -20.60 35.93
CA ILE A 144 -21.97 -19.57 36.98
C ILE A 144 -22.47 -18.21 36.48
N ASN A 145 -23.44 -17.66 37.23
CA ASN A 145 -24.04 -16.32 37.17
C ASN A 145 -25.23 -16.08 36.21
N LEU A 146 -26.20 -16.99 36.19
CA LEU A 146 -27.52 -16.74 35.56
C LEU A 146 -28.24 -15.50 36.11
N LEU A 147 -28.00 -15.12 37.37
CA LEU A 147 -28.75 -14.05 38.04
C LEU A 147 -28.27 -12.65 37.64
N LEU A 148 -26.96 -12.45 37.51
CA LEU A 148 -26.38 -11.20 36.99
C LEU A 148 -26.62 -11.08 35.48
N ALA A 149 -26.46 -12.18 34.74
CA ALA A 149 -26.74 -12.21 33.31
C ALA A 149 -28.22 -11.94 33.01
N SER A 150 -29.15 -12.45 33.82
CA SER A 150 -30.59 -12.17 33.66
C SER A 150 -30.95 -10.72 34.01
N MET A 151 -30.31 -10.11 35.01
CA MET A 151 -30.49 -8.69 35.36
C MET A 151 -30.12 -7.75 34.20
N PHE A 152 -29.08 -8.08 33.42
CA PHE A 152 -28.66 -7.27 32.27
C PHE A 152 -29.26 -7.73 30.93
N SER A 153 -29.97 -8.86 30.90
CA SER A 153 -30.70 -9.34 29.72
C SER A 153 -32.00 -8.55 29.53
N ARG A 154 -31.88 -7.26 29.24
CA ARG A 154 -33.02 -6.50 28.72
C ARG A 154 -33.35 -7.08 27.35
N LYS A 155 -34.62 -7.42 27.14
CA LYS A 155 -35.17 -7.77 25.82
C LYS A 155 -35.17 -6.51 24.95
N TYR A 156 -34.03 -6.15 24.41
CA TYR A 156 -34.01 -5.34 23.22
C TYR A 156 -34.58 -6.21 22.11
N GLU A 157 -35.59 -5.73 21.39
CA GLU A 157 -35.88 -6.27 20.08
C GLU A 157 -34.57 -6.16 19.30
N CYS A 158 -33.97 -7.30 18.96
CA CYS A 158 -32.72 -7.34 18.24
C CYS A 158 -33.03 -6.84 16.84
N GLY A 159 -32.95 -5.52 16.67
CA GLY A 159 -32.92 -4.87 15.38
C GLY A 159 -31.79 -5.46 14.56
N ASP A 160 -31.90 -5.28 13.25
CA ASP A 160 -30.81 -5.63 12.36
C ASP A 160 -29.61 -4.71 12.63
N GLU A 161 -28.66 -5.20 13.43
CA GLU A 161 -27.47 -4.47 13.90
C GLU A 161 -26.67 -3.86 12.74
N VAL A 162 -26.67 -4.51 11.57
CA VAL A 162 -26.00 -3.98 10.37
C VAL A 162 -26.73 -2.74 9.86
N THR A 163 -28.07 -2.74 9.83
CA THR A 163 -28.85 -1.55 9.45
C THR A 163 -28.76 -0.45 10.50
N GLU A 164 -28.76 -0.80 11.79
CA GLU A 164 -28.56 0.19 12.86
C GLU A 164 -27.20 0.86 12.74
N TYR A 165 -26.14 0.07 12.56
CA TYR A 165 -24.81 0.60 12.29
C TYR A 165 -24.84 1.53 11.09
N LEU A 166 -25.46 1.12 9.97
CA LEU A 166 -25.56 1.93 8.75
C LEU A 166 -26.31 3.27 8.92
N ARG A 167 -27.16 3.43 9.94
CA ARG A 167 -27.84 4.70 10.24
C ARG A 167 -26.99 5.70 11.04
N VAL A 168 -25.93 5.25 11.71
CA VAL A 168 -25.04 6.13 12.49
C VAL A 168 -24.35 7.14 11.57
N GLU A 169 -24.27 8.40 11.95
CA GLU A 169 -23.59 9.41 11.13
C GLU A 169 -22.08 9.17 11.06
N GLU A 170 -21.47 9.57 9.94
CA GLU A 170 -20.02 9.49 9.77
C GLU A 170 -19.34 10.51 10.69
N ILE A 171 -18.32 10.07 11.42
CA ILE A 171 -17.64 10.93 12.39
C ILE A 171 -16.66 11.82 11.64
N SER A 172 -16.74 13.14 11.89
CA SER A 172 -15.74 14.06 11.34
C SER A 172 -14.36 13.78 11.93
N PHE A 173 -13.30 14.05 11.16
CA PHE A 173 -11.93 13.90 11.64
C PHE A 173 -11.66 14.66 12.95
N SER A 174 -12.30 15.81 13.17
CA SER A 174 -12.15 16.63 14.38
C SER A 174 -12.86 16.07 15.62
N GLU A 175 -13.87 15.22 15.45
CA GLU A 175 -14.69 14.68 16.54
C GLU A 175 -14.23 13.28 16.97
N CYS A 176 -13.17 12.75 16.37
CA CYS A 176 -12.61 11.46 16.73
C CYS A 176 -11.97 11.54 18.13
N PRO A 177 -12.42 10.75 19.12
CA PRO A 177 -11.85 10.76 20.48
C PRO A 177 -10.44 10.14 20.56
N PHE A 178 -9.92 9.65 19.43
CA PHE A 178 -8.60 9.02 19.31
C PHE A 178 -7.59 9.83 18.48
N ASN A 179 -7.96 11.07 18.10
CA ASN A 179 -7.05 12.01 17.45
C ASN A 179 -6.26 12.86 18.45
#